data_AF-A0A822Y6Q4-F1
#
_entry.id   AF-A0A822Y6Q4-F1
#
_cell.length_a   1.000
_cell.length_b   1.000
_cell.length_c   1.000
_cell.angle_alpha   90.00
_cell.angle_beta   90.00
_cell.angle_gamma   90.00
#
_symmetry.space_group_name_H-M   'P 1'
#
loop_
_entity.id
_entity.type
_entity.pdbx_description
1 polymer ?
#
loop_
_entity_poly.entity_id
_entity_poly.type
_entity_poly.pdbx_seq_one_letter_code
_entity_poly.pdbx_strand_id
1 'polypeptide(L)'
;MITCAGAVLEVCMRKLVFYPEIVGFIEEEKDQFPSVKVQYVFNSPPKLVMLAHDGQHKETVRVDNWKREHLLHFLREKVKPSSSAI
;
A
#
# COMPACT_ATOMS: atom_id res chain seq x y z
N MET A 1 4.69 4.21 20.59
CA MET A 1 4.79 3.23 19.48
C MET A 1 3.87 3.70 18.37
N ILE A 2 4.38 4.10 17.21
CA ILE A 2 3.52 4.65 16.14
C ILE A 2 3.31 3.60 15.05
N THR A 3 2.63 2.50 15.40
CA THR A 3 2.07 1.57 14.42
C THR A 3 0.98 2.28 13.63
N CYS A 4 1.14 2.35 12.31
CA CYS A 4 0.14 2.95 11.44
C CYS A 4 -1.06 1.99 11.35
N ALA A 5 -2.28 2.52 11.36
CA ALA A 5 -3.48 1.68 11.38
C ALA A 5 -3.80 1.08 10.00
N GLY A 6 -3.27 1.67 8.93
CA GLY A 6 -3.38 1.13 7.59
C GLY A 6 -2.57 1.89 6.57
N ALA A 7 -2.73 1.53 5.31
CA ALA A 7 -2.13 2.23 4.19
C ALA A 7 -3.11 2.31 3.00
N VAL A 8 -2.92 3.29 2.13
CA VAL A 8 -3.69 3.47 0.89
C VAL A 8 -2.73 3.51 -0.28
N LEU A 9 -2.85 2.55 -1.18
CA LEU A 9 -2.13 2.54 -2.44
C LEU A 9 -2.93 3.32 -3.48
N GLU A 10 -2.52 4.56 -3.73
CA GLU A 10 -3.09 5.39 -4.79
C GLU A 10 -2.42 5.07 -6.13
N VAL A 11 -3.22 4.66 -7.12
CA VAL A 11 -2.75 4.23 -8.44
C VAL A 11 -3.66 4.76 -9.54
N CYS A 12 -3.10 4.99 -10.73
CA CYS A 12 -3.90 5.32 -11.90
C CYS A 12 -4.23 4.07 -12.71
N MET A 13 -5.51 3.80 -12.93
CA MET A 13 -6.01 2.61 -13.63
C MET A 13 -5.43 2.46 -15.05
N ARG A 14 -5.21 3.55 -15.78
CA ARG A 14 -4.55 3.52 -17.11
C ARG A 14 -3.05 3.22 -17.05
N LYS A 15 -2.38 3.62 -15.97
CA LYS A 15 -0.93 3.45 -15.85
C LYS A 15 -0.53 2.13 -15.21
N LEU A 16 -1.45 1.46 -14.50
CA LEU A 16 -1.22 0.15 -13.85
C LEU A 16 -0.65 -0.90 -14.81
N VAL A 17 -1.04 -0.89 -16.08
CA VAL A 17 -0.48 -1.80 -17.11
C VAL A 17 1.04 -1.66 -17.29
N PHE A 18 1.62 -0.50 -16.98
CA PHE A 18 3.06 -0.27 -17.04
C PHE A 18 3.79 -0.74 -15.77
N TYR A 19 3.05 -1.08 -14.71
CA TYR A 19 3.59 -1.50 -13.42
C TYR A 19 3.06 -2.90 -13.06
N PRO A 20 3.50 -3.95 -13.78
CA PRO A 20 3.03 -5.32 -13.54
C PRO A 20 3.29 -5.78 -12.09
N GLU A 21 4.39 -5.31 -11.48
CA GLU A 21 4.73 -5.56 -10.08
C GLU A 21 3.64 -5.05 -9.11
N ILE A 22 3.08 -3.87 -9.38
CA ILE A 22 2.03 -3.25 -8.56
C ILE A 22 0.70 -3.99 -8.77
N VAL A 23 0.39 -4.35 -10.02
CA VAL A 23 -0.81 -5.16 -10.34
C VAL A 23 -0.76 -6.48 -9.59
N GLY A 24 0.37 -7.18 -9.68
CA GLY A 24 0.59 -8.41 -8.94
C GLY A 24 0.38 -8.21 -7.44
N PHE A 25 0.99 -7.19 -6.85
CA PHE A 25 0.77 -6.89 -5.43
C PHE A 25 -0.72 -6.72 -5.07
N ILE A 26 -1.48 -6.00 -5.91
CA ILE A 26 -2.90 -5.75 -5.68
C ILE A 26 -3.75 -7.03 -5.81
N GLU A 27 -3.38 -7.97 -6.67
CA GLU A 27 -4.15 -9.20 -6.88
C GLU A 27 -3.76 -10.33 -5.91
N GLU A 28 -2.47 -10.53 -5.61
CA GLU A 28 -2.01 -11.65 -4.78
C GLU A 28 -1.77 -11.27 -3.31
N GLU A 29 -1.25 -10.08 -3.01
CA GLU A 29 -0.84 -9.72 -1.64
C GLU A 29 -1.85 -8.87 -0.90
N LYS A 30 -2.64 -8.06 -1.60
CA LYS A 30 -3.70 -7.24 -0.99
C LYS A 30 -4.58 -8.03 -0.02
N ASP A 31 -4.91 -9.27 -0.36
CA ASP A 31 -5.75 -10.13 0.48
C ASP A 31 -5.11 -10.40 1.86
N GLN A 32 -3.77 -10.47 1.91
CA GLN A 32 -3.01 -10.64 3.16
C GLN A 32 -3.03 -9.39 4.05
N PHE A 33 -3.35 -8.21 3.49
CA PHE A 33 -3.32 -6.93 4.18
C PHE A 33 -4.70 -6.24 4.15
N PRO A 34 -5.63 -6.61 5.03
CA PRO A 34 -6.95 -5.97 5.10
C PRO A 34 -6.88 -4.47 5.46
N SER A 35 -5.79 -4.04 6.09
CA SER A 35 -5.52 -2.64 6.41
C SER A 35 -5.04 -1.81 5.22
N VAL A 36 -4.75 -2.44 4.07
CA VAL A 36 -4.29 -1.77 2.85
C VAL A 36 -5.46 -1.56 1.90
N LYS A 37 -5.78 -0.30 1.61
CA LYS A 37 -6.82 0.07 0.63
C LYS A 37 -6.17 0.48 -0.68
N VAL A 38 -6.82 0.16 -1.80
CA VAL A 38 -6.36 0.63 -3.12
C VAL A 38 -7.30 1.74 -3.57
N GLN A 39 -6.74 2.90 -3.90
CA GLN A 39 -7.49 4.05 -4.36
C GLN A 39 -7.10 4.37 -5.80
N TYR A 40 -8.09 4.39 -6.69
CA TYR A 40 -7.84 4.67 -8.10
C TYR A 40 -7.99 6.17 -8.35
N VAL A 41 -6.86 6.85 -8.57
CA VAL A 41 -6.82 8.29 -8.79
C VAL A 41 -6.32 8.59 -10.19
N PHE A 42 -7.13 9.33 -10.96
CA PHE A 42 -6.79 9.69 -12.32
C PHE A 42 -5.53 10.56 -12.36
N ASN A 43 -4.64 10.29 -13.32
CA ASN A 43 -3.36 10.99 -13.50
C ASN A 43 -2.37 10.94 -12.31
N SER A 44 -2.63 10.11 -11.30
CA SER A 44 -1.77 10.00 -10.11
C SER A 44 -0.71 8.92 -10.31
N PRO A 45 0.57 9.18 -9.97
CA PRO A 45 1.59 8.14 -9.94
C PRO A 45 1.33 7.16 -8.79
N PRO A 46 1.78 5.89 -8.90
CA PRO A 46 1.67 4.92 -7.82
C PRO A 46 2.37 5.44 -6.56
N LYS A 47 1.59 5.67 -5.50
CA LYS A 47 2.07 6.14 -4.20
C LYS A 47 1.32 5.46 -3.08
N LEU A 48 2.00 5.32 -1.96
CA LEU A 48 1.52 4.62 -0.79
C LEU A 48 1.38 5.63 0.35
N VAL A 49 0.14 5.85 0.77
CA VAL A 49 -0.25 6.80 1.81
C VAL A 49 -0.47 6.03 3.10
N MET A 50 0.36 6.28 4.10
CA MET A 50 0.20 5.69 5.43
C MET A 50 -0.90 6.41 6.19
N LEU A 51 -1.84 5.63 6.75
CA LEU A 51 -2.92 6.12 7.60
C LEU A 51 -2.56 5.98 9.08
N ALA A 52 -2.72 7.06 9.83
CA ALA A 52 -2.67 7.05 11.28
C ALA A 52 -3.91 6.35 11.88
N HIS A 53 -3.89 6.13 13.20
CA HIS A 53 -5.00 5.51 13.93
C HIS A 53 -6.31 6.32 13.88
N ASP A 54 -6.20 7.61 13.58
CA ASP A 54 -7.31 8.55 13.44
C ASP A 54 -7.84 8.65 11.99
N GLY A 55 -7.28 7.86 11.06
CA GLY A 55 -7.57 7.98 9.62
C GLY A 55 -6.89 9.18 8.94
N GLN A 56 -6.13 9.99 9.69
CA GLN A 56 -5.32 11.06 9.13
C GLN A 56 -4.16 10.51 8.29
N HIS A 57 -3.93 11.14 7.14
CA HIS A 57 -2.76 10.90 6.30
C HIS A 57 -1.50 11.24 7.09
N LYS A 58 -0.72 10.22 7.42
CA LYS A 58 0.49 10.37 8.22
C LYS A 58 1.70 10.65 7.33
N GLU A 59 1.85 9.87 6.27
CA GLU A 59 3.03 9.91 5.40
C GLU A 59 2.64 9.46 3.98
N THR A 60 3.30 9.96 2.94
CA THR A 60 3.08 9.52 1.56
C THR A 60 4.42 9.19 0.92
N VAL A 61 4.55 7.96 0.43
CA VAL A 61 5.76 7.44 -0.20
C VAL A 61 5.46 7.14 -1.66
N ARG A 62 6.30 7.61 -2.58
CA ARG A 62 6.16 7.27 -4.00
C ARG A 62 6.78 5.90 -4.25
N VAL A 63 6.05 5.03 -4.93
CA VAL A 63 6.42 3.62 -5.16
C VAL A 63 6.54 3.31 -6.66
N ASP A 64 6.74 4.34 -7.49
CA ASP A 64 6.87 4.22 -8.95
C ASP A 64 8.00 3.32 -9.42
N ASN A 65 9.11 3.30 -8.68
CA ASN A 65 10.27 2.44 -8.95
C ASN A 65 10.39 1.26 -7.98
N TRP A 66 9.32 0.89 -7.29
CA TRP A 66 9.36 -0.20 -6.32
C TRP A 66 8.97 -1.52 -6.97
N LYS A 67 9.65 -2.58 -6.53
CA LYS A 67 9.26 -3.95 -6.83
C LYS A 67 8.21 -4.44 -5.84
N ARG A 68 7.53 -5.53 -6.19
CA ARG A 68 6.56 -6.23 -5.34
C ARG A 68 7.11 -6.50 -3.93
N GLU A 69 8.32 -7.06 -3.85
CA GLU A 69 9.01 -7.35 -2.59
C GLU A 69 9.20 -6.14 -1.67
N HIS A 70 9.51 -4.96 -2.24
CA HIS A 70 9.71 -3.73 -1.46
C HIS A 70 8.40 -3.25 -0.86
N LEU A 71 7.30 -3.31 -1.62
CA LEU A 71 5.97 -2.99 -1.12
C LEU A 71 5.58 -3.92 0.02
N LEU A 72 5.77 -5.21 -0.18
CA LEU A 72 5.48 -6.26 0.80
C LEU A 72 6.24 -6.01 2.10
N HIS A 73 7.56 -5.80 2.01
CA HIS A 73 8.42 -5.57 3.17
C HIS A 73 8.04 -4.28 3.90
N PHE A 74 7.84 -3.20 3.16
CA PHE A 74 7.45 -1.91 3.72
C PHE A 74 6.09 -1.96 4.41
N LEU A 75 5.10 -2.61 3.79
CA LEU A 75 3.79 -2.79 4.39
C LEU A 75 3.87 -3.64 5.64
N ARG A 76 4.61 -4.76 5.65
CA ARG A 76 4.80 -5.59 6.85
C ARG A 76 5.44 -4.82 8.01
N GLU A 77 6.39 -3.94 7.72
CA GLU A 77 7.06 -3.10 8.72
C GLU A 77 6.13 -2.00 9.24
N LYS A 78 5.32 -1.39 8.36
CA LYS A 78 4.56 -0.17 8.67
C LYS A 78 3.13 -0.44 9.14
N VAL A 79 2.46 -1.46 8.60
CA VAL A 79 1.14 -1.95 9.04
C VAL A 79 1.34 -3.26 9.79
N LYS A 80 0.64 -3.44 10.92
CA LYS A 80 0.67 -4.74 11.59
C LYS A 80 0.10 -5.80 10.64
N PRO A 81 0.83 -6.86 10.27
CA PRO A 81 0.20 -7.99 9.61
C PRO A 81 -0.89 -8.53 10.54
N SER A 82 -2.00 -9.03 10.00
CA SER A 82 -3.14 -9.55 10.78
C SER A 82 -2.78 -10.75 11.69
N SER A 83 -1.51 -11.16 11.74
CA SER A 83 -0.98 -12.15 12.67
C SER A 83 -0.29 -11.45 13.86
N SER A 84 -1.10 -10.91 14.77
CA SER A 84 -0.67 -10.67 16.14
C SER A 84 -1.86 -10.95 17.06
N ALA A 85 -2.29 -12.21 17.04
CA ALA A 85 -3.07 -12.81 18.11
C ALA A 85 -2.44 -14.19 18.39
N ILE A 86 -1.41 -14.18 19.23
CA ILE A 86 -1.02 -15.32 20.07
C ILE A 86 -0.93 -14.76 21.48
#